data_AF-A0A7L5E562-F1
#
_entry.id   AF-A0A7L5E562-F1
#
_cell.length_a   1.000
_cell.length_b   1.000
_cell.length_c   1.000
_cell.angle_alpha   90.00
_cell.angle_beta   90.00
_cell.angle_gamma   90.00
#
_symmetry.space_group_name_H-M   'P 1'
#
loop_
_entity.id
_entity.type
_entity.pdbx_description
1 polymer ?
#
loop_
_entity_poly.entity_id
_entity_poly.type
_entity_poly.pdbx_seq_one_letter_code
_entity_poly.pdbx_strand_id
1 'polypeptide(L)'
;MSTPVNDRIDVRISTEQKKLVKYASELRGFRSLSEFVVYCINAEATRIINDNNKLLNSLEDKRIFVNALLNPPAPNDKLKKALRTFKKLNKGNGTYDFDTRQDTSEE
;
A
#
# COMPACT_ATOMS: atom_id res chain seq x y z
N MET A 1 -1.33 -29.70 15.54
CA MET A 1 -2.13 -29.15 14.43
C MET A 1 -2.75 -27.84 14.89
N SER A 2 -2.27 -26.69 14.42
CA SER A 2 -2.86 -25.40 14.78
C SER A 2 -4.20 -25.27 14.05
N THR A 3 -5.30 -25.32 14.78
CA THR A 3 -6.63 -25.10 14.21
C THR A 3 -6.72 -23.68 13.66
N PRO A 4 -7.15 -23.47 12.40
CA PRO A 4 -7.33 -22.13 11.87
C PRO A 4 -8.40 -21.40 12.69
N VAL A 5 -8.05 -20.24 13.24
CA VAL A 5 -9.00 -19.35 13.91
C VAL A 5 -9.92 -18.81 12.82
N ASN A 6 -11.21 -19.16 12.91
CA ASN A 6 -12.20 -18.83 11.90
C ASN A 6 -13.19 -17.83 12.48
N ASP A 7 -13.16 -16.60 11.98
CA ASP A 7 -14.07 -15.54 12.40
C ASP A 7 -15.37 -15.55 11.56
N ARG A 8 -16.45 -15.00 12.12
CA ARG A 8 -17.78 -14.97 11.48
C ARG A 8 -18.22 -13.54 11.20
N ILE A 9 -18.93 -13.38 10.08
CA ILE A 9 -19.57 -12.13 9.67
C ILE A 9 -21.07 -12.38 9.64
N ASP A 10 -21.82 -11.70 10.51
CA ASP A 10 -23.29 -11.79 10.57
C ASP A 10 -23.91 -10.56 9.92
N VAL A 11 -24.58 -10.75 8.77
CA VAL A 11 -25.22 -9.66 8.00
C VAL A 11 -26.63 -10.06 7.63
N ARG A 12 -27.57 -9.14 7.85
CA ARG A 12 -28.95 -9.25 7.33
C ARG A 12 -29.05 -8.53 6.00
N ILE A 13 -29.58 -9.21 4.99
CA ILE A 13 -29.83 -8.66 3.66
C ILE A 13 -31.31 -8.82 3.30
N SER A 14 -31.80 -7.98 2.39
CA SER A 14 -33.17 -8.09 1.90
C SER A 14 -33.33 -9.34 1.01
N THR A 15 -34.58 -9.78 0.81
CA THR A 15 -34.90 -10.88 -0.11
C THR A 15 -34.46 -10.57 -1.54
N GLU A 16 -34.57 -9.32 -1.96
CA GLU A 16 -34.14 -8.87 -3.30
C GLU A 16 -32.63 -8.95 -3.46
N GLN A 17 -31.87 -8.46 -2.48
CA GLN A 17 -30.42 -8.57 -2.45
C GLN A 17 -29.98 -10.04 -2.52
N LYS A 18 -30.62 -10.92 -1.73
CA LYS A 18 -30.32 -12.35 -1.76
C LYS A 18 -30.55 -12.97 -3.14
N LYS A 19 -31.66 -12.62 -3.80
CA LYS A 19 -31.95 -13.10 -5.17
C LYS A 19 -30.91 -12.62 -6.18
N LEU A 20 -30.56 -11.33 -6.12
CA LEU A 20 -29.56 -10.74 -7.00
C LEU A 20 -28.19 -11.42 -6.84
N VAL A 21 -27.72 -11.54 -5.59
CA VAL A 21 -26.40 -12.13 -5.30
C VAL A 21 -26.39 -13.62 -5.67
N LYS A 22 -27.49 -14.36 -5.45
CA LYS A 22 -27.62 -15.76 -5.87
C LYS A 22 -27.52 -15.90 -7.39
N TYR A 23 -28.26 -15.10 -8.14
CA TYR A 23 -28.20 -15.14 -9.59
C TYR A 23 -26.79 -14.80 -10.13
N ALA A 24 -26.15 -13.77 -9.57
CA ALA A 24 -24.77 -13.44 -9.91
C ALA A 24 -23.78 -14.58 -9.59
N SER A 25 -23.98 -15.29 -8.48
CA SER A 25 -23.16 -16.45 -8.10
C SER A 25 -23.29 -17.61 -9.09
N GLU A 26 -24.51 -17.87 -9.57
CA GLU A 26 -24.81 -18.91 -10.55
C GLU A 26 -24.16 -18.59 -11.91
N LEU A 27 -24.27 -17.34 -12.37
CA LEU A 27 -23.62 -16.88 -13.61
C LEU A 27 -22.10 -17.00 -13.58
N ARG A 28 -21.49 -16.76 -12.41
CA ARG A 28 -20.04 -16.89 -12.21
C ARG A 28 -19.59 -18.33 -11.95
N GLY A 29 -20.52 -19.27 -11.78
CA GLY A 29 -20.21 -20.70 -11.57
C GLY A 29 -19.75 -21.07 -10.16
N PHE A 30 -20.11 -20.29 -9.14
CA PHE A 30 -19.76 -20.61 -7.75
C PHE A 30 -20.60 -21.77 -7.21
N ARG A 31 -19.98 -22.61 -6.37
CA ARG A 31 -20.65 -23.78 -5.78
C ARG A 31 -21.58 -23.41 -4.62
N SER A 32 -21.28 -22.30 -3.93
CA SER A 32 -22.10 -21.80 -2.83
C SER A 32 -22.20 -20.28 -2.82
N LEU A 33 -23.33 -19.78 -2.31
CA LEU A 33 -23.57 -18.35 -2.15
C LEU A 33 -22.56 -17.72 -1.18
N SER A 34 -22.20 -18.42 -0.10
CA SER A 34 -21.24 -17.94 0.89
C SER A 34 -19.84 -17.78 0.29
N GLU A 35 -19.39 -18.74 -0.52
CA GLU A 35 -18.11 -18.66 -1.22
C GLU A 35 -18.08 -17.46 -2.18
N PHE A 36 -19.16 -17.24 -2.92
CA PHE A 36 -19.29 -16.06 -3.79
C PHE A 36 -19.22 -14.74 -3.00
N VAL A 37 -19.89 -14.67 -1.86
CA VAL A 37 -19.88 -13.48 -0.99
C VAL A 37 -18.47 -13.20 -0.45
N VAL A 38 -17.78 -14.23 0.05
CA VAL A 38 -16.39 -14.09 0.52
C VAL A 38 -15.46 -13.65 -0.61
N TYR A 39 -15.60 -14.24 -1.80
CA TYR A 39 -14.85 -13.83 -2.98
C TYR A 39 -15.06 -12.34 -3.31
N CYS A 40 -16.32 -11.89 -3.37
CA CYS A 40 -16.64 -10.50 -3.72
C CYS A 40 -16.11 -9.51 -2.67
N ILE A 41 -16.28 -9.81 -1.37
CA ILE A 41 -15.79 -8.95 -0.29
C ILE A 41 -14.26 -8.84 -0.35
N ASN A 42 -13.55 -9.96 -0.55
CA ASN A 42 -12.09 -9.94 -0.66
C ASN A 42 -11.61 -9.18 -1.90
N ALA A 43 -12.26 -9.36 -3.04
CA ALA A 43 -11.91 -8.67 -4.27
C ALA A 43 -12.07 -7.15 -4.13
N GLU A 44 -13.20 -6.70 -3.58
CA GLU A 44 -13.46 -5.27 -3.40
C GLU A 44 -12.56 -4.66 -2.31
N ALA A 45 -12.35 -5.36 -1.19
CA ALA A 45 -11.42 -4.90 -0.16
C ALA A 45 -9.99 -4.74 -0.70
N THR A 46 -9.51 -5.73 -1.46
CA THR A 46 -8.19 -5.67 -2.11
C THR A 46 -8.09 -4.49 -3.07
N ARG A 47 -9.14 -4.26 -3.86
CA ARG A 47 -9.21 -3.13 -4.77
C ARG A 47 -9.16 -1.79 -4.02
N ILE A 48 -9.96 -1.61 -2.98
CA ILE A 48 -9.97 -0.40 -2.15
C ILE A 48 -8.57 -0.15 -1.55
N ILE A 49 -7.94 -1.17 -0.97
CA ILE A 49 -6.60 -1.05 -0.39
C ILE A 49 -5.59 -0.65 -1.45
N ASN A 50 -5.61 -1.31 -2.61
CA ASN A 50 -4.69 -1.00 -3.70
C ASN A 50 -4.89 0.40 -4.27
N ASP A 51 -6.15 0.83 -4.42
CA ASP A 51 -6.47 2.15 -4.95
C ASP A 51 -6.06 3.27 -3.96
N ASN A 52 -6.17 3.02 -2.66
CA ASN A 52 -5.69 3.95 -1.63
C ASN A 52 -4.15 3.96 -1.51
N ASN A 53 -3.49 2.81 -1.65
CA ASN A 53 -2.04 2.68 -1.49
C ASN A 53 -1.22 3.08 -2.73
N LYS A 54 -1.87 3.39 -3.84
CA LYS A 54 -1.20 3.94 -5.02
C LYS A 54 -0.73 5.37 -4.70
N LEU A 55 0.54 5.50 -4.33
CA LEU A 55 1.21 6.77 -4.03
C LEU A 55 1.16 7.80 -5.18
N LEU A 56 1.03 7.32 -6.42
CA LEU A 56 1.03 8.14 -7.63
C LEU A 56 -0.30 7.97 -8.36
N ASN A 57 -1.37 8.48 -7.75
CA ASN A 57 -2.72 8.36 -8.28
C ASN A 57 -3.00 9.34 -9.42
N SER A 58 -2.55 10.60 -9.30
CA SER A 58 -2.68 11.59 -10.37
C SER A 58 -1.59 11.45 -11.44
N LEU A 59 -1.91 11.85 -12.68
CA LEU A 59 -0.91 12.03 -13.73
C LEU A 59 0.14 13.07 -13.30
N GLU A 60 -0.29 14.08 -12.54
CA GLU A 60 0.58 15.13 -12.03
C GLU A 60 1.53 14.62 -10.96
N ASP A 61 1.05 13.75 -10.05
CA ASP A 61 1.92 13.10 -9.04
C ASP A 61 3.00 12.27 -9.72
N LYS A 62 2.61 11.49 -10.73
CA LYS A 62 3.55 10.71 -11.56
C LYS A 62 4.58 11.61 -12.24
N ARG A 63 4.14 12.75 -12.79
CA ARG A 63 5.02 13.72 -13.46
C ARG A 63 6.02 14.31 -12.47
N ILE A 64 5.56 14.76 -11.30
CA ILE A 64 6.42 15.32 -10.24
C ILE A 64 7.41 14.27 -9.76
N PHE A 65 6.96 13.04 -9.51
CA PHE A 65 7.81 11.95 -9.06
C PHE A 65 8.88 11.59 -10.10
N VAL A 66 8.50 11.37 -11.36
CA VAL A 66 9.45 11.07 -12.44
C VAL A 66 10.41 12.25 -12.66
N ASN A 67 9.92 13.49 -12.61
CA ASN A 67 10.77 14.67 -12.71
C ASN A 67 11.79 14.72 -11.57
N ALA A 68 11.39 14.42 -10.33
CA ALA A 68 12.29 14.36 -9.18
C ALA A 68 13.33 13.22 -9.28
N LEU A 69 13.02 12.12 -9.97
CA LEU A 69 13.99 11.04 -10.24
C LEU A 69 15.00 11.43 -11.33
N LEU A 70 14.52 12.02 -12.42
CA LEU A 70 15.36 12.40 -13.57
C LEU A 70 16.14 13.69 -13.32
N ASN A 71 15.58 14.60 -12.52
CA ASN A 71 16.13 15.91 -12.20
C ASN A 71 16.05 16.10 -10.67
N PRO A 72 16.91 15.42 -9.90
CA PRO A 72 16.86 15.48 -8.44
C PRO A 72 17.07 16.93 -7.95
N PRO A 73 16.08 17.51 -7.26
CA PRO A 73 16.20 18.89 -6.78
C PRO A 73 17.23 18.98 -5.65
N ALA A 74 17.91 20.12 -5.56
CA ALA A 74 18.82 20.38 -4.45
C ALA A 74 18.06 20.34 -3.10
N PRO A 75 18.67 19.80 -2.04
CA PRO A 75 18.03 19.70 -0.74
C PRO A 75 17.74 21.10 -0.16
N ASN A 76 16.51 21.31 0.29
CA ASN A 76 16.12 22.58 0.91
C ASN A 76 16.73 22.73 2.33
N ASP A 77 16.69 23.95 2.88
CA ASP A 77 17.32 24.25 4.17
C ASP A 77 16.68 23.49 5.34
N LYS A 78 15.39 23.19 5.26
CA LYS A 78 14.69 22.37 6.25
C LYS A 78 15.23 20.94 6.26
N LEU A 79 15.45 20.33 5.09
CA LEU A 79 16.02 18.99 4.95
C LEU A 79 17.48 18.95 5.42
N LYS A 80 18.28 19.96 5.08
CA LYS A 80 19.65 20.12 5.61
C LYS A 80 19.66 20.26 7.14
N LYS A 81 18.70 20.97 7.73
CA LYS A 81 18.54 21.08 9.19
C LYS A 81 18.15 19.74 9.82
N ALA A 82 17.18 19.02 9.24
CA ALA A 82 16.76 17.71 9.71
C ALA A 82 17.92 16.69 9.70
N LEU A 83 18.73 16.67 8.64
CA LEU A 83 19.93 15.85 8.56
C LEU A 83 20.93 16.18 9.68
N ARG A 84 21.17 17.46 9.97
CA ARG A 84 22.04 17.89 11.08
C ARG A 84 21.50 17.41 12.43
N THR A 85 20.18 17.49 12.67
CA THR A 85 19.55 16.99 13.89
C THR A 85 19.69 15.47 14.01
N PHE A 86 19.45 14.73 12.92
CA PHE A 86 19.61 13.28 12.88
C PHE A 86 21.06 12.86 13.16
N LYS A 87 22.05 13.51 12.54
CA LYS A 87 23.48 13.27 12.82
C LYS A 87 23.84 13.53 14.29
N LYS A 88 23.19 14.50 14.96
CA LYS A 88 23.39 14.74 16.40
C LYS A 88 22.75 13.65 17.27
N LEU A 89 21.57 13.16 16.91
CA LEU A 89 20.89 12.06 17.60
C LEU A 89 21.70 10.74 17.51
N ASN A 90 22.20 10.41 16.32
CA ASN A 90 22.99 9.19 16.12
C ASN A 90 24.40 9.24 16.70
N LYS A 91 24.97 10.42 16.96
CA LYS A 91 26.23 10.54 17.71
C LYS A 91 26.13 10.09 19.18
N GLY A 92 24.92 9.93 19.71
CA GLY A 92 24.67 9.39 21.06
C GLY A 92 24.45 7.87 21.13
N ASN A 93 24.14 7.21 20.02
CA ASN A 93 23.82 5.78 19.96
C ASN A 93 24.68 5.11 18.87
N GLY A 94 25.67 4.32 19.27
CA GLY A 94 26.62 3.56 18.42
C GLY A 94 26.34 3.49 16.91
N THR A 95 27.04 4.34 16.18
CA THR A 95 27.42 4.35 14.74
C THR A 95 26.72 3.41 13.75
N TYR A 96 25.93 4.01 12.83
CA TYR A 96 25.86 3.61 11.43
C TYR A 96 26.22 4.84 10.57
N ASP A 97 27.44 4.85 10.01
CA ASP A 97 27.92 5.92 9.12
C ASP A 97 27.38 5.71 7.70
N PHE A 98 26.52 6.62 7.24
CA PHE A 98 25.94 6.61 5.89
C PHE A 98 26.78 7.42 4.87
N ASP A 99 27.81 8.15 5.33
CA ASP A 99 28.61 9.08 4.51
C ASP A 99 29.70 8.38 3.65
N THR A 100 29.84 7.05 3.65
CA THR A 100 30.86 6.32 2.86
C THR A 100 30.44 5.92 1.44
N ARG A 101 29.66 6.77 0.74
CA ARG A 101 29.69 6.74 -0.73
C ARG A 101 30.82 7.66 -1.17
N GLN A 102 32.03 7.08 -1.22
CA GLN A 102 33.15 7.72 -1.91
C GLN A 102 32.74 7.97 -3.36
N ASP A 103 32.75 9.24 -3.76
CA ASP A 103 33.06 9.64 -5.12
C ASP A 103 34.34 8.91 -5.54
N THR A 104 34.17 7.81 -6.24
CA THR A 104 35.21 7.22 -7.09
C THR A 104 34.77 7.47 -8.52
N SER A 105 35.07 8.67 -8.97
CA SER A 105 35.25 9.01 -10.38
C SER A 105 36.62 9.68 -10.43
N GLU A 106 37.65 8.85 -10.35
CA GLU A 106 38.97 9.16 -10.90
C GLU A 106 38.84 9.31 -12.43
N GLU A 107 39.77 10.09 -12.99
CA GLU A 107 39.95 10.49 -14.39
C GLU A 107 39.65 9.45 -15.48
#